data_AF-A0A6V7HED0-F1
#
_entry.id   AF-A0A6V7HED0-F1
#
_cell.length_a   1.000
_cell.length_b   1.000
_cell.length_c   1.000
_cell.angle_alpha   90.00
_cell.angle_beta   90.00
_cell.angle_gamma   90.00
#
_symmetry.space_group_name_H-M   'P 1'
#
loop_
_entity.id
_entity.type
_entity.pdbx_description
1 polymer ?
#
loop_
_entity_poly.entity_id
_entity_poly.type
_entity_poly.pdbx_seq_one_letter_code
_entity_poly.pdbx_strand_id
1 'polypeptide(L)'
;MAYETVAWLNADFTEKVIQLAEVDSTIKVIDVSAKPATAAGDNYTSDMVRVVAEFTRKQGKAKVTEKKSLLFKFEPIDEGPRKEM
;
A
#
# COMPACT_ATOMS: atom_id res chain seq x y z
N MET A 1 11.92 -13.82 9.20
CA MET A 1 11.82 -13.62 7.75
C MET A 1 11.39 -12.19 7.54
N ALA A 2 12.26 -11.35 6.97
CA ALA A 2 11.81 -10.05 6.50
C ALA A 2 10.70 -10.34 5.49
N TYR A 3 9.53 -9.72 5.64
CA TYR A 3 8.55 -9.70 4.57
C TYR A 3 9.28 -9.09 3.38
N GLU A 4 9.79 -9.93 2.48
CA GLU A 4 10.30 -9.45 1.21
C GLU A 4 9.16 -8.63 0.62
N THR A 5 9.47 -7.36 0.37
CA THR A 5 8.51 -6.35 -0.05
C THR A 5 7.61 -6.94 -1.12
N VAL A 6 6.32 -7.05 -0.81
CA VAL A 6 5.31 -7.60 -1.72
C VAL A 6 5.44 -6.88 -3.05
N ALA A 7 6.02 -7.52 -4.06
CA ALA A 7 6.58 -6.81 -5.23
C ALA A 7 5.51 -6.08 -6.05
N TRP A 8 4.26 -6.57 -6.01
CA TRP A 8 3.13 -5.91 -6.65
C TRP A 8 2.65 -4.67 -5.89
N LEU A 9 2.92 -4.56 -4.59
CA LEU A 9 2.55 -3.44 -3.74
C LEU A 9 3.60 -2.32 -3.82
N ASN A 10 3.76 -1.79 -5.03
CA ASN A 10 4.77 -0.79 -5.39
C ASN A 10 4.15 0.59 -5.66
N ALA A 11 4.97 1.55 -6.09
CA ALA A 11 4.54 2.92 -6.37
C ALA A 11 3.45 3.00 -7.45
N ASP A 12 3.56 2.23 -8.53
CA ASP A 12 2.60 2.24 -9.65
C ASP A 12 1.23 1.73 -9.22
N PHE A 13 1.20 0.64 -8.46
CA PHE A 13 -0.05 0.11 -7.91
C PHE A 13 -0.67 1.09 -6.92
N THR A 14 0.15 1.65 -6.04
CA THR A 14 -0.29 2.61 -5.02
C THR A 14 -0.84 3.89 -5.65
N GLU A 15 -0.21 4.40 -6.72
CA GLU A 15 -0.70 5.55 -7.49
C GLU A 15 -2.10 5.29 -8.03
N LYS A 16 -2.32 4.14 -8.69
CA LYS A 16 -3.64 3.78 -9.23
C LYS A 16 -4.70 3.71 -8.14
N VAL A 17 -4.37 3.11 -6.99
CA VAL A 17 -5.28 3.03 -5.85
C VAL A 17 -5.67 4.41 -5.33
N ILE A 18 -4.70 5.31 -5.15
CA ILE A 18 -4.98 6.67 -4.65
C ILE A 18 -5.78 7.47 -5.69
N GLN A 19 -5.40 7.42 -6.98
CA GLN A 19 -6.12 8.09 -8.06
C GLN A 19 -7.60 7.64 -8.12
N LEU A 20 -7.86 6.34 -7.99
CA LEU A 20 -9.22 5.79 -7.96
C LEU A 20 -9.99 6.22 -6.70
N ALA A 21 -9.35 6.17 -5.53
CA ALA A 21 -9.99 6.52 -4.26
C ALA A 21 -10.32 8.01 -4.14
N GLU A 22 -9.48 8.88 -4.70
CA GLU A 22 -9.65 10.34 -4.65
C GLU A 22 -10.31 10.93 -5.91
N VAL A 23 -10.56 10.09 -6.92
CA VAL A 23 -11.10 10.50 -8.22
C VAL A 23 -10.25 11.62 -8.86
N ASP A 24 -8.92 11.51 -8.71
CA ASP A 24 -7.96 12.52 -9.16
C ASP A 24 -6.82 11.86 -9.94
N SER A 25 -6.84 12.00 -11.27
CA SER A 25 -5.80 11.46 -12.18
C SER A 25 -4.52 12.30 -12.22
N THR A 26 -4.49 13.44 -11.54
CA THR A 26 -3.29 14.30 -11.46
C THR A 26 -2.31 13.84 -10.39
N ILE A 27 -2.72 12.91 -9.53
CA ILE A 27 -1.90 12.34 -8.47
C ILE A 27 -0.71 11.59 -9.08
N LYS A 28 0.48 11.89 -8.57
CA LYS A 28 1.74 11.22 -8.93
C LYS A 28 2.51 10.81 -7.68
N VAL A 29 2.69 9.50 -7.50
CA VAL A 29 3.44 8.95 -6.37
C VAL A 29 4.94 9.18 -6.60
N ILE A 30 5.62 9.66 -5.56
CA ILE A 30 7.07 9.93 -5.55
C ILE A 30 7.79 8.76 -4.89
N ASP A 31 7.29 8.32 -3.75
CA ASP A 31 7.91 7.27 -2.95
C ASP A 31 6.86 6.48 -2.16
N VAL A 32 7.18 5.22 -1.88
CA VAL A 32 6.36 4.34 -1.05
C VAL A 32 7.24 3.57 -0.08
N SER A 33 6.79 3.48 1.17
CA SER A 33 7.37 2.56 2.15
C SER A 33 6.31 1.58 2.62
N ALA A 34 6.65 0.28 2.64
CA ALA A 34 5.76 -0.79 3.06
C ALA A 34 6.32 -1.50 4.30
N LYS A 35 5.46 -1.79 5.27
CA LYS A 35 5.80 -2.58 6.46
C LYS A 35 4.63 -3.41 6.96
N PRO A 36 4.87 -4.50 7.72
CA PRO A 36 3.80 -5.22 8.40
C PRO A 36 2.91 -4.28 9.23
N ALA A 37 1.60 -4.44 9.11
CA ALA A 37 0.66 -3.58 9.81
C ALA A 37 0.35 -4.04 11.25
N THR A 38 0.69 -5.29 11.59
CA THR A 38 0.51 -5.89 12.92
C THR A 38 1.78 -6.60 13.38
N ALA A 39 1.80 -6.94 14.67
CA ALA A 39 2.80 -7.85 15.20
C ALA A 39 2.59 -9.28 14.67
N ALA A 40 3.62 -10.11 14.82
CA ALA A 40 3.53 -11.54 14.49
C ALA A 40 2.49 -12.21 15.41
N GLY A 41 1.60 -13.01 14.81
CA GLY A 41 0.55 -13.73 15.53
C GLY A 41 -0.79 -13.00 15.65
N ASP A 42 -0.87 -11.70 15.34
CA ASP A 42 -2.13 -10.94 15.41
C ASP A 42 -3.01 -11.11 14.16
N ASN A 43 -2.44 -11.60 13.04
CA ASN A 43 -3.09 -11.76 11.75
C ASN A 43 -2.90 -13.18 11.19
N TYR A 44 -3.72 -14.12 11.68
CA TYR A 44 -3.59 -15.54 11.37
C TYR A 44 -4.09 -15.93 9.97
N THR A 45 -5.23 -15.39 9.54
CA THR A 45 -5.93 -15.80 8.30
C THR A 45 -5.76 -14.83 7.14
N SER A 46 -4.92 -13.81 7.29
CA SER A 46 -4.69 -12.79 6.26
C SER A 46 -3.35 -12.12 6.48
N ASP A 47 -2.79 -11.56 5.42
CA ASP A 47 -1.62 -10.69 5.53
C ASP A 47 -2.07 -9.23 5.44
N MET A 48 -1.51 -8.40 6.31
CA MET A 48 -1.81 -6.97 6.35
C MET A 48 -0.54 -6.14 6.30
N VAL A 49 -0.47 -5.27 5.30
CA VAL A 49 0.67 -4.40 5.02
C VAL A 49 0.22 -2.95 5.08
N ARG A 50 0.97 -2.14 5.83
CA ARG A 50 0.81 -0.69 5.86
C ARG A 50 1.77 -0.08 4.84
N VAL A 51 1.20 0.66 3.89
CA VAL A 51 1.97 1.48 2.94
C VAL A 51 1.85 2.93 3.35
N VAL A 52 2.96 3.65 3.35
CA VAL A 52 2.98 5.11 3.42
C VAL A 52 3.45 5.61 2.07
N ALA A 53 2.56 6.33 1.37
CA ALA A 53 2.83 6.91 0.06
C ALA A 53 3.08 8.41 0.20
N GLU A 54 4.17 8.88 -0.37
CA GLU A 54 4.41 10.29 -0.63
C GLU A 54 4.07 10.57 -2.09
N PHE A 55 3.19 11.54 -2.34
CA PHE A 55 2.71 11.84 -3.68
C PHE A 55 2.51 13.32 -3.86
N THR A 56 2.36 13.72 -5.13
CA THR A 56 1.99 15.07 -5.50
C THR A 56 0.63 15.09 -6.18
N ARG A 57 -0.10 16.19 -6.04
CA ARG A 57 -1.36 16.44 -6.75
C ARG A 57 -1.45 17.87 -7.22
N LYS A 58 -2.27 18.13 -8.24
CA LYS A 58 -2.57 19.49 -8.66
C LYS A 58 -3.63 20.09 -7.74
N GLN A 59 -3.40 21.31 -7.29
CA GLN A 59 -4.38 22.10 -6.56
C GLN A 59 -4.48 23.47 -7.26
N GLY A 60 -5.44 23.58 -8.18
CA GLY A 60 -5.53 24.72 -9.10
C GLY A 60 -4.28 24.81 -10.00
N LYS A 61 -3.51 25.90 -9.85
CA LYS A 61 -2.24 26.11 -10.58
C LYS A 61 -1.01 25.60 -9.84
N ALA A 62 -1.14 25.24 -8.56
CA ALA A 62 -0.03 24.77 -7.74
C ALA A 62 0.08 23.24 -7.77
N LYS A 63 1.28 22.74 -7.50
CA LYS A 63 1.57 21.35 -7.23
C LYS A 63 1.90 21.23 -5.74
N VAL A 64 1.17 20.39 -5.01
CA VAL A 64 1.38 20.16 -3.58
C VAL A 64 1.86 18.74 -3.35
N THR A 65 2.67 18.54 -2.31
CA THR A 65 3.16 17.23 -1.88
C THR A 65 2.45 16.82 -0.61
N GLU A 66 1.97 15.58 -0.57
CA GLU A 66 1.21 15.02 0.54
C GLU A 66 1.72 13.62 0.90
N LYS A 67 1.39 13.20 2.14
CA LYS A 67 1.68 11.85 2.64
C LYS A 67 0.39 11.20 3.10
N LYS A 68 0.17 9.94 2.70
CA LYS A 68 -1.01 9.16 3.08
C LYS A 68 -0.61 7.75 3.49
N SER A 69 -1.19 7.27 4.58
CA SER A 69 -1.06 5.88 5.02
C SER A 69 -2.25 5.07 4.54
N LEU A 70 -1.96 3.94 3.90
CA LEU A 70 -2.92 2.97 3.39
C LEU A 70 -2.71 1.63 4.12
N LEU A 71 -3.80 0.91 4.34
CA LEU A 71 -3.77 -0.46 4.86
C LEU A 71 -4.28 -1.40 3.78
N PHE A 72 -3.43 -2.35 3.40
CA PHE A 72 -3.77 -3.41 2.46
C PHE A 72 -3.93 -4.70 3.24
N LYS A 73 -5.08 -5.34 3.09
CA LYS A 73 -5.40 -6.65 3.68
C LYS A 73 -5.74 -7.60 2.54
N PHE A 74 -5.09 -8.75 2.51
CA PHE A 74 -5.27 -9.75 1.46
C PHE A 74 -5.11 -11.15 2.05
N GLU A 75 -5.47 -12.15 1.25
CA GLU A 75 -5.26 -13.57 1.58
C GLU A 75 -3.77 -13.86 1.82
N PRO A 76 -3.44 -14.87 2.63
CA PRO A 76 -2.05 -15.23 2.92
C PRO A 76 -1.20 -15.37 1.65
N ILE A 77 -0.09 -14.63 1.58
CA ILE A 77 0.86 -14.67 0.44
C ILE A 77 1.64 -15.98 0.46
N ASP A 78 2.12 -16.36 1.64
CA ASP A 78 2.93 -17.55 1.80
C ASP A 78 2.08 -18.81 1.58
N GLU A 79 2.60 -19.71 0.75
CA GLU A 79 2.02 -21.04 0.54
C GLU A 79 2.00 -21.84 1.85
N GLY A 80 1.00 -22.73 1.99
CA GLY A 80 0.84 -23.62 3.13
C GLY A 80 -0.50 -23.49 3.84
N PRO A 81 -0.63 -24.06 5.05
CA PRO A 81 -1.93 -24.26 5.71
C PRO A 81 -2.75 -22.97 5.88
N ARG A 82 -2.09 -21.81 6.02
CA ARG A 82 -2.81 -20.52 6.17
C ARG A 82 -3.61 -20.16 4.91
N LYS A 83 -3.12 -20.51 3.71
CA LYS A 83 -3.76 -20.19 2.43
C LYS A 83 -4.89 -21.16 2.08
N GLU A 84 -4.85 -22.36 2.66
CA GLU A 84 -5.86 -23.41 2.46
C GLU A 84 -7.03 -23.35 3.47
N MET A 85 -6.94 -22.44 4.46
CA MET A 85 -8.00 -22.16 5.45
C MET A 85 -8.99 -21.12 4.96
#